data_AF-A0AAD6UYL6-F1
#
_entry.id   AF-A0AAD6UYL6-F1
#
_cell.length_a   1.000
_cell.length_b   1.000
_cell.length_c   1.000
_cell.angle_alpha   90.00
_cell.angle_beta   90.00
_cell.angle_gamma   90.00
#
_symmetry.space_group_name_H-M   'P 1'
#
loop_
_entity.id
_entity.type
_entity.pdbx_description
1 polymer ?
#
loop_
_entity_poly.entity_id
_entity_poly.type
_entity_poly.pdbx_seq_one_letter_code
_entity_poly.pdbx_strand_id
1 'polypeptide(L)'
;MVNTNGANGHDNGTKPPDDILRKTLWEFARREYSAEMPRTLTNLNKKFEVPMVKRPPPLAVATAHVANKVTEDLTRRHGPLTIQKQLERQENPVLLPRDMVRALQTAIDPEGAATRFPGCKRPVKVRGQLTAKGIMEEVHCDGHEKLGRKALRMGLAGIDIYSFRDHPGKVYT
;
A
#
# COMPACT_ATOMS: atom_id res chain seq x y z
N MET A 1 -11.28 23.83 -43.41
CA MET A 1 -12.51 24.42 -42.84
C MET A 1 -12.33 24.56 -41.34
N VAL A 2 -12.46 25.78 -40.80
CA VAL A 2 -12.34 26.05 -39.35
C VAL A 2 -13.75 25.94 -38.74
N ASN A 3 -13.90 25.19 -37.66
CA ASN A 3 -15.17 25.04 -36.96
C ASN A 3 -15.56 26.36 -36.27
N THR A 4 -16.38 27.18 -36.93
CA THR A 4 -16.81 28.51 -36.46
C THR A 4 -17.83 28.46 -35.33
N ASN A 5 -18.49 27.32 -35.12
CA ASN A 5 -19.56 27.19 -34.12
C ASN A 5 -19.06 26.75 -32.75
N GLY A 6 -17.77 26.39 -32.62
CA GLY A 6 -17.20 25.87 -31.37
C GLY A 6 -17.80 24.54 -30.90
N ALA A 7 -18.70 23.94 -31.67
CA ALA A 7 -19.33 22.67 -31.36
C ALA A 7 -18.43 21.54 -31.82
N ASN A 8 -17.70 20.91 -30.91
CA ASN A 8 -17.13 19.59 -31.17
C ASN A 8 -18.31 18.65 -31.47
N GLY A 9 -18.30 17.96 -32.61
CA GLY A 9 -19.46 17.25 -33.20
C GLY A 9 -20.00 16.05 -32.43
N HIS A 10 -19.81 15.98 -31.11
CA HIS A 10 -20.40 14.99 -30.23
C HIS A 10 -21.19 15.70 -29.13
N ASP A 11 -22.49 15.41 -29.07
CA ASP A 11 -23.30 15.72 -27.90
C ASP A 11 -22.84 14.81 -26.75
N ASN A 12 -22.10 15.40 -25.79
CA ASN A 12 -21.60 14.70 -24.61
C ASN A 12 -22.64 14.65 -23.49
N GLY A 13 -23.89 15.04 -23.77
CA GLY A 13 -24.99 15.05 -22.82
C GLY A 13 -24.90 16.17 -21.78
N THR A 14 -25.71 16.04 -20.73
CA THR A 14 -25.84 17.05 -19.67
C THR A 14 -24.64 16.98 -18.72
N LYS A 15 -24.03 18.13 -18.42
CA LYS A 15 -22.95 18.24 -17.44
C LYS A 15 -23.44 17.76 -16.06
N PRO A 16 -22.77 16.78 -15.42
CA PRO A 16 -23.14 16.35 -14.08
C PRO A 16 -22.92 17.46 -13.03
N PRO A 17 -23.58 17.37 -11.86
CA PRO A 17 -23.31 18.25 -10.72
C PRO A 17 -21.83 18.27 -10.33
N ASP A 18 -21.34 19.41 -9.86
CA ASP A 18 -19.93 19.63 -9.54
C ASP A 18 -19.40 18.64 -8.48
N ASP A 19 -20.21 18.16 -7.54
CA ASP A 19 -19.82 17.15 -6.54
C ASP A 19 -19.54 15.77 -7.14
N ILE A 20 -20.41 15.33 -8.06
CA ILE A 20 -20.26 14.06 -8.78
C ILE A 20 -19.05 14.16 -9.71
N LEU A 21 -18.89 15.30 -10.38
CA LEU A 21 -17.74 15.57 -11.25
C LEU A 21 -16.43 15.56 -10.47
N ARG A 22 -16.38 16.18 -9.30
CA ARG A 22 -15.21 16.15 -8.42
C ARG A 22 -14.87 14.70 -8.04
N LYS A 23 -15.84 13.93 -7.56
CA LYS A 23 -15.61 12.53 -7.15
C LYS A 23 -15.08 11.67 -8.30
N THR A 24 -15.68 11.79 -9.48
CA THR A 24 -15.25 11.03 -10.67
C THR A 24 -13.84 11.42 -11.11
N LEU A 25 -13.49 12.73 -11.12
CA LEU A 25 -12.13 13.18 -11.43
C LEU A 25 -11.08 12.64 -10.44
N TRP A 26 -11.42 12.57 -9.16
CA TRP A 26 -10.57 11.96 -8.14
C TRP A 26 -10.36 10.46 -8.38
N GLU A 27 -11.42 9.73 -8.75
CA GLU A 27 -11.30 8.31 -9.11
C GLU A 27 -10.47 8.09 -10.38
N PHE A 28 -10.61 8.97 -11.38
CA PHE A 28 -9.79 8.96 -12.59
C PHE A 28 -8.32 9.22 -12.30
N ALA A 29 -8.01 10.22 -11.46
CA ALA A 29 -6.65 10.53 -11.05
C ALA A 29 -5.97 9.35 -10.36
N ARG A 30 -6.74 8.56 -9.59
CA ARG A 30 -6.25 7.35 -8.91
C ARG A 30 -5.95 6.18 -9.86
N ARG A 31 -6.65 6.08 -10.99
CA ARG A 31 -6.51 4.96 -11.95
C ARG A 31 -5.38 5.17 -12.98
N GLU A 32 -4.51 6.17 -12.79
CA GLU A 32 -3.35 6.45 -13.65
C GLU A 32 -3.70 6.60 -15.15
N TYR A 33 -4.83 7.22 -15.50
CA TYR A 33 -5.09 7.61 -16.89
C TYR A 33 -4.22 8.83 -17.27
N SER A 34 -2.92 8.60 -17.42
CA SER A 34 -1.95 9.56 -17.95
C SER A 34 -1.93 9.50 -19.47
N ALA A 35 -3.08 9.73 -20.11
CA ALA A 35 -3.09 10.15 -21.51
C ALA A 35 -2.68 11.63 -21.60
N GLU A 36 -2.32 12.11 -22.79
CA GLU A 36 -2.15 13.54 -23.04
C GLU A 36 -3.42 14.28 -22.61
N MET A 37 -3.38 14.89 -21.42
CA MET A 37 -4.56 15.54 -20.88
C MET A 37 -4.86 16.80 -21.70
N PRO A 38 -6.06 16.92 -22.27
CA PRO A 38 -6.45 18.14 -22.95
C PRO A 38 -6.43 19.32 -21.96
N ARG A 39 -6.19 20.53 -22.48
CA ARG A 39 -6.11 21.77 -21.66
C ARG A 39 -7.34 21.96 -20.75
N THR A 40 -8.51 21.52 -21.20
CA THR A 40 -9.78 21.53 -20.45
C THR A 40 -9.71 20.71 -19.17
N LEU A 41 -9.17 19.48 -19.21
CA LEU A 41 -9.04 18.61 -18.03
C LEU A 41 -8.05 19.19 -17.01
N THR A 42 -6.99 19.83 -17.49
CA THR A 42 -6.03 20.54 -16.60
C THR A 42 -6.70 21.68 -15.84
N ASN A 43 -7.64 22.40 -16.47
CA ASN A 43 -8.39 23.47 -15.83
C ASN A 43 -9.43 22.94 -14.84
N LEU A 44 -10.09 21.83 -15.15
CA LEU A 44 -11.01 21.17 -14.21
C LEU A 44 -10.27 20.65 -12.97
N ASN A 45 -9.12 20.01 -13.16
CA ASN A 45 -8.30 19.53 -12.05
C ASN A 45 -7.80 20.70 -11.16
N LYS A 46 -7.52 21.87 -11.75
CA LYS A 46 -7.24 23.09 -10.96
C LYS A 46 -8.46 23.53 -10.15
N LYS A 47 -9.63 23.62 -10.79
CA LYS A 47 -10.87 24.09 -10.15
C LYS A 47 -11.29 23.21 -8.97
N PHE A 48 -11.11 21.90 -9.11
CA PHE A 48 -11.52 20.91 -8.10
C PHE A 48 -10.37 20.40 -7.22
N GLU A 49 -9.20 21.06 -7.28
CA GLU A 49 -8.02 20.74 -6.47
C GLU A 49 -7.65 19.25 -6.51
N VAL A 50 -7.78 18.64 -7.69
CA VAL A 50 -7.51 17.21 -7.87
C VAL A 50 -5.99 17.00 -7.80
N PRO A 51 -5.50 16.09 -6.93
CA PRO A 51 -4.07 15.83 -6.81
C PRO A 51 -3.55 15.28 -8.14
N MET A 52 -2.33 15.69 -8.51
CA MET A 52 -1.67 15.26 -9.74
C MET A 52 -0.21 15.01 -9.46
N VAL A 53 0.37 13.96 -10.05
CA VAL A 53 1.81 13.66 -9.95
C VAL A 53 2.67 14.84 -10.41
N LYS A 54 2.22 15.57 -11.45
CA LYS A 54 2.91 16.78 -11.96
C LYS A 54 2.79 18.00 -11.05
N ARG A 55 1.95 17.95 -10.01
CA ARG A 55 1.78 18.99 -9.00
C ARG A 55 1.81 18.35 -7.62
N PRO A 56 2.99 17.86 -7.20
CA PRO A 56 3.13 17.31 -5.87
C PRO A 56 2.85 18.40 -4.82
N PRO A 57 2.42 18.01 -3.61
CA PRO A 57 2.30 18.93 -2.49
C PRO A 57 3.68 19.55 -2.13
N PRO A 58 3.67 20.62 -1.30
CA PRO A 58 4.90 21.22 -0.81
C PRO A 58 5.85 20.19 -0.18
N LEU A 59 7.15 20.42 -0.32
CA LEU A 59 8.19 19.46 0.09
C LEU A 59 8.05 19.04 1.56
N ALA A 60 7.73 19.98 2.46
CA ALA A 60 7.54 19.70 3.88
C ALA A 60 6.40 18.68 4.12
N VAL A 61 5.28 18.86 3.42
CA VAL A 61 4.12 17.96 3.50
C VAL A 61 4.46 16.59 2.91
N ALA A 62 5.09 16.57 1.73
CA ALA A 62 5.55 15.33 1.10
C ALA A 62 6.52 14.54 2.00
N THR A 63 7.45 15.25 2.65
CA THR A 63 8.44 14.66 3.57
C THR A 63 7.76 14.03 4.77
N ALA A 64 6.78 14.71 5.38
CA ALA A 64 6.03 14.17 6.50
C ALA A 64 5.29 12.87 6.14
N HIS A 65 4.62 12.84 4.98
CA HIS A 65 3.92 11.63 4.52
C HIS A 65 4.86 10.46 4.25
N VAL A 66 5.99 10.72 3.58
CA VAL A 66 7.00 9.68 3.32
C VAL A 66 7.65 9.21 4.62
N ALA A 67 8.00 10.11 5.53
CA ALA A 67 8.59 9.78 6.83
C ALA A 67 7.67 8.85 7.63
N ASN A 68 6.38 9.17 7.72
CA ASN A 68 5.41 8.32 8.41
C ASN A 68 5.41 6.89 7.84
N LYS A 69 5.42 6.74 6.51
CA LYS A 69 5.44 5.42 5.86
C LYS A 69 6.76 4.67 6.01
N VAL A 70 7.88 5.38 6.03
CA VAL A 70 9.19 4.79 6.32
C VAL A 70 9.25 4.30 7.76
N THR A 71 8.73 5.07 8.72
CA THR A 71 8.69 4.68 10.14
C THR A 71 7.76 3.50 10.41
N GLU A 72 6.62 3.42 9.71
CA GLU A 72 5.71 2.27 9.77
C GLU A 72 6.38 0.97 9.28
N ASP A 73 7.35 1.05 8.36
CA ASP A 73 8.09 -0.10 7.86
C ASP A 73 9.26 -0.48 8.78
N LEU A 74 8.91 -1.10 9.92
CA LEU A 74 9.86 -1.63 10.90
C LEU A 74 10.92 -2.56 10.28
N THR A 75 10.61 -3.20 9.15
CA THR A 75 11.49 -4.16 8.49
C THR A 75 12.34 -3.57 7.36
N ARG A 76 12.15 -2.28 7.04
CA ARG A 76 12.81 -1.54 5.96
C ARG A 76 12.69 -2.21 4.57
N ARG A 77 11.65 -2.99 4.34
CA ARG A 77 11.41 -3.77 3.10
C ARG A 77 10.78 -2.97 1.97
N HIS A 78 10.08 -1.88 2.27
CA HIS A 78 9.31 -1.09 1.33
C HIS A 78 10.19 -0.16 0.51
N GLY A 79 10.40 -0.49 -0.76
CA GLY A 79 11.09 0.39 -1.70
C GLY A 79 10.25 1.61 -2.09
N PRO A 80 10.82 2.54 -2.89
CA PRO A 80 10.15 3.79 -3.25
C PRO A 80 8.80 3.58 -3.94
N LEU A 81 8.70 2.58 -4.82
CA LEU A 81 7.45 2.25 -5.52
C LEU A 81 6.37 1.73 -4.57
N THR A 82 6.78 0.95 -3.56
CA THR A 82 5.83 0.40 -2.57
C THR A 82 5.27 1.52 -1.69
N ILE A 83 6.14 2.42 -1.22
CA ILE A 83 5.73 3.59 -0.43
C ILE A 83 4.81 4.50 -1.25
N GLN A 84 5.16 4.77 -2.51
CA GLN A 84 4.31 5.54 -3.41
C GLN A 84 2.90 4.93 -3.53
N LYS A 85 2.81 3.63 -3.81
CA LYS A 85 1.51 2.93 -3.90
C LYS A 85 0.75 2.90 -2.57
N GLN A 86 1.44 2.90 -1.43
CA GLN A 86 0.79 3.01 -0.12
C GLN A 86 0.17 4.40 0.07
N LEU A 87 0.89 5.47 -0.28
CA LEU A 87 0.40 6.85 -0.22
C LEU A 87 -0.80 7.08 -1.14
N GLU A 88 -0.82 6.46 -2.32
CA GLU A 88 -1.93 6.51 -3.29
C GLU A 88 -3.20 5.77 -2.81
N ARG A 89 -3.06 4.84 -1.85
CA ARG A 89 -4.17 4.02 -1.34
C ARG A 89 -4.82 4.57 -0.08
N GLN A 90 -4.24 5.58 0.55
CA GLN A 90 -4.80 6.21 1.74
C GLN A 90 -6.12 6.93 1.44
N GLU A 91 -6.92 7.20 2.47
CA GLU A 91 -8.17 7.97 2.36
C GLU A 91 -7.94 9.36 1.76
N ASN A 92 -6.82 9.99 2.14
CA ASN A 92 -6.30 11.21 1.51
C ASN A 92 -5.09 10.85 0.64
N PRO A 93 -5.29 10.51 -0.65
CA PRO A 93 -4.20 10.06 -1.50
C PRO A 93 -3.25 11.21 -1.83
N VAL A 94 -1.97 10.97 -1.61
CA VAL A 94 -0.91 11.92 -1.95
C VAL A 94 -0.17 11.38 -3.17
N LEU A 95 -0.36 12.03 -4.31
CA LEU A 95 0.31 11.66 -5.55
C LEU A 95 1.71 12.29 -5.59
N LEU A 96 2.73 11.47 -5.39
CA LEU A 96 4.14 11.87 -5.46
C LEU A 96 4.85 11.19 -6.63
N PRO A 97 5.69 11.92 -7.39
CA PRO A 97 6.59 11.30 -8.34
C PRO A 97 7.51 10.28 -7.64
N ARG A 98 7.73 9.13 -8.27
CA ARG A 98 8.63 8.08 -7.76
C ARG A 98 10.01 8.61 -7.40
N ASP A 99 10.57 9.51 -8.21
CA ASP A 99 11.91 10.06 -7.99
C ASP A 99 11.96 10.95 -6.74
N MET A 100 10.88 11.70 -6.47
CA MET A 100 10.75 12.49 -5.25
C MET A 100 10.66 11.57 -4.02
N VAL A 101 9.86 10.51 -4.09
CA VAL A 101 9.78 9.51 -3.00
C VAL A 101 11.13 8.85 -2.76
N ARG A 102 11.86 8.49 -3.84
CA ARG A 102 13.21 7.92 -3.74
C ARG A 102 14.18 8.87 -3.03
N ALA A 103 14.22 10.14 -3.44
CA ALA A 103 15.11 11.13 -2.84
C ALA A 103 14.81 11.34 -1.34
N LEU A 104 13.52 11.49 -1.00
CA LEU A 104 13.08 11.64 0.39
C LEU A 104 13.38 10.38 1.22
N GLN A 105 13.09 9.20 0.68
CA GLN A 105 13.36 7.94 1.38
C GLN A 105 14.85 7.78 1.68
N THR A 106 15.73 8.09 0.73
CA THR A 106 17.19 8.02 0.95
C THR A 106 17.67 9.06 1.96
N ALA A 107 17.05 10.25 2.00
CA ALA A 107 17.38 11.27 2.98
C ALA A 107 16.94 10.89 4.42
N ILE A 108 15.81 10.20 4.55
CA ILE A 108 15.24 9.79 5.85
C ILE A 108 15.89 8.50 6.37
N ASP A 109 16.04 7.49 5.51
CA ASP A 109 16.60 6.17 5.85
C ASP A 109 17.66 5.76 4.81
N PRO A 110 18.91 6.25 4.97
CA PRO A 110 19.99 5.92 4.04
C PRO A 110 20.36 4.42 4.08
N GLU A 111 20.19 3.76 5.23
CA GLU A 111 20.54 2.34 5.42
C GLU A 111 19.50 1.39 4.81
N GLY A 112 18.22 1.78 4.78
CA GLY A 112 17.14 0.97 4.22
C GLY A 112 17.37 0.64 2.75
N ALA A 113 17.95 1.56 1.98
CA ALA A 113 18.32 1.30 0.59
C ALA A 113 19.43 0.24 0.46
N ALA A 114 20.48 0.34 1.28
CA ALA A 114 21.59 -0.61 1.29
C ALA A 114 21.12 -2.03 1.67
N THR A 115 20.23 -2.13 2.65
CA THR A 115 19.67 -3.42 3.11
C THR A 115 18.89 -4.16 2.02
N ARG A 116 18.33 -3.43 1.05
CA ARG A 116 17.56 -3.99 -0.07
C ARG A 116 18.39 -4.30 -1.31
N PHE A 117 19.66 -3.94 -1.33
CA PHE A 117 20.51 -4.15 -2.50
C PHE A 117 20.65 -5.66 -2.79
N PRO A 118 20.46 -6.09 -4.06
CA PRO A 118 20.62 -7.50 -4.42
C PRO A 118 22.07 -7.93 -4.18
N GLY A 119 22.29 -8.87 -3.26
CA GLY A 119 23.62 -9.32 -2.84
C GLY A 119 23.98 -8.96 -1.40
N CYS A 120 23.26 -8.03 -0.76
CA CYS A 120 23.42 -7.80 0.67
C CYS A 120 22.81 -8.97 1.47
N LYS A 121 23.58 -9.49 2.43
CA LYS A 121 23.06 -10.46 3.39
C LYS A 121 22.02 -9.76 4.25
N ARG A 122 20.79 -10.27 4.23
CA ARG A 122 19.75 -9.77 5.12
C ARG A 122 20.20 -9.99 6.57
N PRO A 123 19.96 -9.03 7.48
CA PRO A 123 20.27 -9.24 8.89
C PRO A 123 19.56 -10.50 9.36
N VAL A 124 20.30 -11.36 10.07
CA VAL A 124 19.73 -12.56 10.67
C VAL A 124 18.69 -12.11 11.67
N LYS A 125 17.43 -12.49 11.45
CA LYS A 125 16.39 -12.24 12.44
C LYS A 125 16.77 -13.01 13.70
N VAL A 126 17.07 -12.30 14.78
CA VAL A 126 17.24 -12.92 16.10
C VAL A 126 15.89 -13.52 16.46
N ARG A 127 15.80 -14.86 16.38
CA ARG A 127 14.61 -15.57 16.84
C ARG A 127 14.66 -15.52 18.37
N GLY A 128 13.64 -14.94 18.99
CA GLY A 128 13.48 -15.02 20.44
C GLY A 128 13.35 -16.49 20.87
N GLN A 129 13.72 -16.77 22.12
CA GLN A 129 13.48 -18.07 22.71
C GLN A 129 11.97 -18.24 22.88
N LEU A 130 11.40 -19.32 22.34
CA LEU A 130 10.01 -19.65 22.59
C LEU A 130 9.89 -20.05 24.06
N THR A 131 9.23 -19.22 24.86
CA THR A 131 8.94 -19.51 26.26
C THR A 131 7.52 -20.08 26.35
N ALA A 132 7.41 -21.38 26.66
CA ALA A 132 6.15 -21.96 27.11
C ALA A 132 5.88 -21.45 28.54
N LYS A 133 4.68 -20.96 28.85
CA LYS A 133 4.33 -20.50 30.20
C LYS A 133 4.05 -21.65 31.16
N GLY A 134 3.92 -22.90 30.68
CA GLY A 134 3.75 -24.07 31.54
C GLY A 134 3.69 -25.41 30.82
N ILE A 135 3.78 -26.49 31.60
CA ILE A 135 3.87 -27.91 31.15
C ILE A 135 2.62 -28.39 30.39
N MET A 136 1.50 -27.67 30.50
CA MET A 136 0.21 -27.99 29.87
C MET A 136 -0.40 -26.78 29.16
N GLU A 137 0.41 -25.77 28.81
CA GLU A 137 -0.11 -24.62 28.06
C GLU A 137 -0.32 -25.02 26.59
N GLU A 138 -1.58 -25.08 26.16
CA GLU A 138 -1.92 -25.23 24.75
C GLU A 138 -1.80 -23.87 24.06
N VAL A 139 -0.75 -23.68 23.26
CA VAL A 139 -0.58 -22.48 22.44
C VAL A 139 -1.08 -22.74 21.02
N HIS A 140 -2.12 -22.02 20.60
CA HIS A 140 -2.62 -22.09 19.23
C HIS A 140 -1.70 -21.28 18.30
N CYS A 141 -0.74 -21.95 17.64
CA CYS A 141 0.33 -21.32 16.83
C CYS A 141 -0.04 -21.01 15.37
N ASP A 142 -1.31 -21.12 15.01
CA ASP A 142 -1.84 -20.72 13.71
C ASP A 142 -2.97 -19.78 14.04
N GLY A 143 -2.91 -18.52 13.63
CA GLY A 143 -3.93 -17.49 13.93
C GLY A 143 -5.33 -17.78 13.39
N HIS A 144 -5.65 -19.05 13.08
CA HIS A 144 -6.98 -19.58 12.85
C HIS A 144 -7.44 -20.36 14.08
N GLU A 145 -8.53 -19.91 14.67
CA GLU A 145 -9.24 -20.61 15.74
C GLU A 145 -9.66 -22.02 15.27
N LYS A 146 -9.00 -23.06 15.80
CA LYS A 146 -9.24 -24.48 15.45
C LYS A 146 -10.06 -25.15 16.54
N LEU A 147 -11.37 -24.87 16.57
CA LEU A 147 -12.31 -25.58 17.43
C LEU A 147 -13.15 -26.57 16.61
N GLY A 148 -12.69 -27.84 16.55
CA GLY A 148 -13.60 -28.99 16.44
C GLY A 148 -13.80 -29.68 15.08
N ARG A 149 -13.63 -31.01 15.13
CA ARG A 149 -14.03 -32.15 14.25
C ARG A 149 -13.93 -32.08 12.71
N LYS A 150 -13.81 -30.92 12.04
CA LYS A 150 -13.82 -30.81 10.56
C LYS A 150 -13.07 -29.58 10.02
N ALA A 151 -11.80 -29.42 10.35
CA ALA A 151 -11.04 -28.18 10.10
C ALA A 151 -10.75 -27.83 8.61
N LEU A 152 -11.08 -28.71 7.65
CA LEU A 152 -11.36 -28.32 6.26
C LEU A 152 -12.41 -29.29 5.69
N ARG A 153 -13.64 -28.81 5.43
CA ARG A 153 -14.68 -29.62 4.76
C ARG A 153 -14.58 -29.44 3.25
N MET A 154 -14.06 -30.43 2.53
CA MET A 154 -14.20 -30.54 1.07
C MET A 154 -15.32 -31.52 0.72
N GLY A 155 -16.55 -31.18 1.12
CA GLY A 155 -17.70 -32.09 0.94
C GLY A 155 -17.67 -33.29 1.89
N LEU A 156 -17.65 -34.52 1.33
CA LEU A 156 -17.67 -35.78 2.09
C LEU A 156 -16.31 -36.17 2.70
N ALA A 157 -15.21 -35.53 2.26
CA ALA A 157 -13.87 -35.79 2.78
C ALA A 157 -13.38 -34.63 3.64
N GLY A 158 -12.79 -34.96 4.79
CA GLY A 158 -12.06 -34.03 5.65
C GLY A 158 -10.61 -34.47 5.75
N ILE A 159 -9.68 -33.51 5.73
CA ILE A 159 -8.26 -33.75 5.96
C ILE A 159 -7.95 -33.37 7.41
N ASP A 160 -7.33 -34.28 8.15
CA ASP A 160 -6.80 -33.97 9.47
C ASP A 160 -5.64 -32.99 9.32
N ILE A 161 -5.85 -31.77 9.79
CA ILE A 161 -4.79 -30.76 9.82
C ILE A 161 -3.95 -31.04 11.07
N TYR A 162 -2.66 -31.26 10.85
CA TYR A 162 -1.64 -31.54 11.86
C TYR A 162 -1.90 -30.81 13.18
N SER A 163 -2.12 -31.59 14.25
CA SER A 163 -1.97 -31.12 15.62
C SER A 163 -0.48 -31.16 15.97
N PHE A 164 0.02 -30.08 16.56
CA PHE A 164 1.35 -30.04 17.14
C PHE A 164 1.21 -30.30 18.63
N ARG A 165 2.07 -31.16 19.18
CA ARG A 165 2.25 -31.34 20.61
C ARG A 165 3.60 -30.75 20.97
N ASP A 166 3.63 -29.83 21.91
CA ASP A 166 4.91 -29.33 22.42
C ASP A 166 5.65 -30.51 23.06
N HIS A 167 6.89 -30.74 22.64
CA HIS A 167 7.70 -31.84 23.16
C HIS A 167 8.62 -31.22 24.20
N PRO A 168 8.38 -31.43 25.51
CA PRO A 168 9.28 -30.90 26.51
C PRO A 168 10.65 -31.52 26.28
N GLY A 169 11.65 -30.68 25.98
CA GLY A 169 13.05 -31.10 25.96
C GLY A 169 13.43 -31.72 27.30
N LYS A 170 14.45 -32.60 27.30
CA LYS A 170 14.90 -33.34 28.50
C LYS A 170 15.00 -32.40 29.72
N VAL A 171 14.18 -32.69 30.72
CA VAL A 171 14.32 -32.10 32.05
C VAL A 171 15.53 -32.77 32.69
N TYR A 172 16.61 -32.01 32.89
CA TYR A 172 17.71 -32.44 33.74
C TYR A 172 17.27 -32.18 35.19
N THR A 173 17.00 -33.26 35.93
CA THR A 173 16.83 -33.26 37.38
C THR A 173 18.17 -33.18 38.08
#